data_AF-A0AAV5JX82-F1
#
_entry.id   AF-A0AAV5JX82-F1
#
_cell.length_a   1.000
_cell.length_b   1.000
_cell.length_c   1.000
_cell.angle_alpha   90.00
_cell.angle_beta   90.00
_cell.angle_gamma   90.00
#
_symmetry.space_group_name_H-M   'P 1'
#
loop_
_entity.id
_entity.type
_entity.pdbx_description
1 polymer ?
#
loop_
_entity_poly.entity_id
_entity_poly.type
_entity_poly.pdbx_seq_one_letter_code
_entity_poly.pdbx_strand_id
1 'polypeptide(L)'
;MFSFLWLQALAKTLTVPQLAYLREQFTLLGPNKNGFISMQNYKTAVTRNSTDAMKESRVVDYVNMIGSLQYRKLDFEEFCAAAISVHQLEGMDTWEQHARRAYELFEKDGNRPIMIEELASVTPHEAPFFYKFFTT
;
A
#
# COMPACT_ATOMS: atom_id res chain seq x y z
N MET A 1 -6.21 -11.99 -3.54
CA MET A 1 -4.87 -12.61 -3.61
C MET A 1 -4.12 -12.13 -4.84
N PHE A 2 -4.68 -12.23 -6.06
CA PHE A 2 -4.07 -11.68 -7.28
C PHE A 2 -4.06 -10.15 -7.39
N SER A 3 -5.10 -9.46 -6.92
CA SER A 3 -5.13 -8.00 -6.84
C SER A 3 -4.02 -7.41 -5.96
N PHE A 4 -3.64 -8.10 -4.89
CA PHE A 4 -2.54 -7.66 -4.04
C PHE A 4 -1.17 -7.85 -4.72
N LEU A 5 -1.00 -8.94 -5.47
CA LEU A 5 0.20 -9.16 -6.28
C LEU A 5 0.36 -8.08 -7.36
N TRP A 6 -0.74 -7.57 -7.92
CA TRP A 6 -0.71 -6.42 -8.84
C TRP A 6 -0.22 -5.16 -8.14
N LEU A 7 -0.75 -4.83 -6.95
CA LEU A 7 -0.30 -3.66 -6.19
C LEU A 7 1.18 -3.78 -5.80
N GLN A 8 1.68 -4.99 -5.53
CA GLN A 8 3.12 -5.23 -5.33
C GLN A 8 3.92 -4.97 -6.61
N ALA A 9 3.47 -5.45 -7.76
CA ALA A 9 4.11 -5.16 -9.04
C ALA A 9 4.12 -3.66 -9.34
N LEU A 10 3.04 -2.95 -9.04
CA LEU A 10 2.92 -1.51 -9.20
C LEU A 10 3.85 -0.75 -8.25
N ALA A 11 3.91 -1.14 -6.99
CA ALA A 11 4.82 -0.55 -6.00
C ALA A 11 6.30 -0.68 -6.39
N LYS A 12 6.67 -1.77 -7.09
CA LYS A 12 8.04 -1.96 -7.63
C LYS A 12 8.41 -0.98 -8.75
N THR A 13 7.44 -0.26 -9.30
CA THR A 13 7.68 0.75 -10.34
C THR A 13 7.91 2.14 -9.80
N LEU A 14 7.70 2.36 -8.50
CA LEU A 14 7.87 3.67 -7.86
C LEU A 14 9.27 4.24 -8.09
N THR A 15 9.33 5.56 -8.21
CA THR A 15 10.60 6.29 -8.35
C THR A 15 11.46 6.18 -7.09
N VAL A 16 12.76 6.41 -7.23
CA VAL A 16 13.71 6.38 -6.09
C VAL A 16 13.26 7.30 -4.94
N PRO A 17 12.81 8.55 -5.17
CA PRO A 17 12.31 9.41 -4.09
C PRO A 17 11.06 8.85 -3.39
N GLN A 18 10.11 8.28 -4.14
CA GLN A 18 8.91 7.68 -3.56
C GLN A 18 9.25 6.46 -2.69
N LEU A 19 10.16 5.60 -3.15
CA LEU A 19 10.63 4.46 -2.36
C LEU A 19 11.40 4.90 -1.11
N ALA A 20 12.22 5.96 -1.22
CA ALA A 20 12.92 6.52 -0.06
C ALA A 20 11.94 7.06 0.98
N TYR A 21 10.90 7.77 0.56
CA TYR A 21 9.83 8.25 1.44
C TYR A 21 9.12 7.10 2.15
N LEU A 22 8.70 6.06 1.42
CA LEU A 22 8.05 4.89 2.02
C LEU A 22 8.98 4.14 2.97
N ARG A 23 10.28 4.08 2.68
CA ARG A 23 11.28 3.48 3.58
C ARG A 23 11.39 4.24 4.89
N GLU A 24 11.38 5.57 4.84
CA GLU A 24 11.37 6.40 6.05
C GLU A 24 10.09 6.15 6.86
N GLN A 25 8.91 6.17 6.22
CA GLN A 25 7.64 5.88 6.89
C GLN A 25 7.62 4.48 7.53
N PHE A 26 8.08 3.46 6.81
CA PHE A 26 8.21 2.11 7.34
C PHE A 26 9.12 2.06 8.57
N THR A 27 10.24 2.78 8.53
CA THR A 27 11.19 2.86 9.64
C THR A 27 10.59 3.57 10.86
N LEU A 28 9.80 4.62 10.66
CA LEU A 28 9.09 5.33 11.74
C LEU A 28 8.09 4.45 12.48
N LEU A 29 7.49 3.47 11.79
CA LEU A 29 6.62 2.48 12.42
C LEU A 29 7.40 1.48 13.29
N GLY A 30 8.73 1.38 13.11
CA GLY A 30 9.60 0.54 13.93
C GLY A 30 9.41 -0.95 13.66
N PRO A 31 9.85 -1.47 12.50
CA PRO A 31 9.80 -2.89 12.19
C PRO A 31 10.57 -3.72 13.22
N ASN A 32 10.12 -4.95 13.44
CA ASN A 32 10.84 -5.88 14.32
C ASN A 32 12.16 -6.35 13.69
N LYS A 33 12.96 -7.11 14.45
CA LYS A 33 14.27 -7.63 14.02
C LYS A 33 14.22 -8.48 12.74
N ASN A 34 13.05 -9.03 12.42
CA ASN A 34 12.84 -9.84 11.22
C ASN A 34 12.37 -8.99 10.03
N GLY A 35 12.28 -7.66 10.17
CA GLY A 35 11.92 -6.74 9.09
C GLY A 35 10.42 -6.57 8.87
N PHE A 36 9.57 -6.91 9.85
CA PHE A 36 8.11 -6.79 9.69
C PHE A 36 7.49 -5.75 10.62
N ILE A 37 6.44 -5.08 10.14
CA ILE A 37 5.54 -4.25 10.95
C ILE A 37 4.21 -4.97 11.20
N SER A 38 3.52 -4.58 12.26
CA SER A 38 2.20 -5.10 12.66
C SER A 38 1.33 -3.97 13.18
N MET A 39 0.05 -4.25 13.45
CA MET A 39 -0.85 -3.28 14.08
C MET A 39 -0.36 -2.80 15.44
N GLN A 40 0.39 -3.63 16.17
CA GLN A 40 1.03 -3.20 17.42
C GLN A 40 2.11 -2.14 17.18
N ASN A 41 2.89 -2.28 16.10
CA ASN A 41 3.88 -1.27 15.69
C ASN A 41 3.19 0.05 15.34
N TYR A 42 2.11 -0.02 14.56
CA TYR A 42 1.29 1.15 14.22
C TYR A 42 0.73 1.84 15.47
N LYS A 43 0.13 1.07 16.39
CA LYS A 43 -0.37 1.57 17.67
C LYS A 43 0.73 2.32 18.43
N THR A 44 1.89 1.68 18.63
CA THR A 44 3.00 2.30 19.34
C THR A 44 3.48 3.58 18.66
N ALA A 45 3.62 3.59 17.34
CA ALA A 45 4.07 4.76 16.58
C ALA A 45 3.07 5.92 16.68
N VAL A 46 1.77 5.65 16.53
CA VAL A 46 0.74 6.69 16.65
C VAL A 46 0.69 7.23 18.07
N THR A 47 0.63 6.37 19.09
CA THR A 47 0.59 6.83 20.50
C THR A 47 1.80 7.69 20.85
N ARG A 48 3.00 7.33 20.38
CA ARG A 48 4.23 8.09 20.62
C ARG A 48 4.21 9.48 19.96
N ASN A 49 3.61 9.59 18.78
CA ASN A 49 3.60 10.81 17.98
C ASN A 49 2.26 11.57 18.06
N SER A 50 1.37 11.20 18.98
CA SER A 50 0.04 11.79 19.10
C SER A 50 0.11 13.24 19.58
N THR A 51 -0.48 14.14 18.83
CA THR A 51 -0.71 15.52 19.25
C THR A 51 -1.87 15.60 20.24
N ASP A 52 -2.00 16.73 20.94
CA ASP A 52 -3.11 16.90 21.90
C ASP A 52 -4.48 16.89 21.20
N ALA A 53 -4.57 17.47 20.00
CA ALA A 53 -5.77 17.39 19.17
C ALA A 53 -6.15 15.93 18.79
N MET A 54 -5.16 15.06 18.56
CA MET A 54 -5.42 13.63 18.27
C MET A 54 -5.94 12.88 19.50
N LYS A 55 -5.51 13.27 20.70
CA LYS A 55 -6.01 12.70 21.96
C LYS A 55 -7.45 13.12 22.22
N GLU A 56 -7.75 14.41 22.04
CA GLU A 56 -9.10 14.97 22.20
C GLU A 56 -10.10 14.40 21.19
N SER A 57 -9.66 14.17 19.95
CA SER A 57 -10.48 13.59 18.87
C SER A 57 -10.67 12.07 18.94
N ARG A 58 -10.15 11.41 20.00
CA ARG A 58 -10.27 9.96 20.23
C ARG A 58 -9.62 9.07 19.16
N VAL A 59 -8.76 9.65 18.29
CA VAL A 59 -7.98 8.88 17.30
C VAL A 59 -7.10 7.86 18.01
N VAL A 60 -6.51 8.24 19.15
CA VAL A 60 -5.68 7.35 19.95
C VAL A 60 -6.48 6.16 20.51
N ASP A 61 -7.72 6.39 20.97
CA ASP A 61 -8.59 5.32 21.47
C ASP A 61 -8.97 4.34 20.36
N TYR A 62 -9.27 4.85 19.17
CA TYR A 62 -9.56 4.03 18.01
C TYR A 62 -8.36 3.16 17.62
N VAL A 63 -7.17 3.76 17.56
CA VAL A 63 -5.92 3.04 17.29
C VAL A 63 -5.62 2.00 18.36
N ASN A 64 -5.90 2.30 19.63
CA ASN A 64 -5.76 1.35 20.73
C ASN A 64 -6.69 0.13 20.58
N MET A 65 -7.93 0.35 20.14
CA MET A 65 -8.92 -0.69 19.88
C MET A 65 -8.45 -1.61 18.74
N ILE A 66 -8.12 -1.05 17.57
CA ILE A 66 -7.71 -1.84 16.40
C ILE A 66 -6.31 -2.45 16.56
N GLY A 67 -5.45 -1.89 17.42
CA GLY A 67 -4.10 -2.39 17.67
C GLY A 67 -4.08 -3.77 18.34
N SER A 68 -5.20 -4.21 18.91
CA SER A 68 -5.37 -5.57 19.45
C SER A 68 -5.74 -6.62 18.40
N LEU A 69 -6.11 -6.18 17.18
CA LEU A 69 -6.46 -7.09 16.10
C LEU A 69 -5.20 -7.77 15.57
N GLN A 70 -5.24 -9.10 15.52
CA GLN A 70 -4.18 -9.90 14.93
C GLN A 70 -4.30 -9.90 13.40
N TYR A 71 -3.90 -8.79 12.78
CA TYR A 71 -3.71 -8.73 11.34
C TYR A 71 -2.34 -9.32 10.92
N ARG A 72 -2.26 -9.64 9.63
CA ARG A 72 -1.02 -10.04 8.96
C ARG A 72 0.09 -9.02 9.22
N LYS A 73 1.30 -9.50 9.48
CA LYS A 73 2.51 -8.66 9.53
C LYS A 73 2.95 -8.36 8.11
N LEU A 74 3.38 -7.13 7.85
CA LEU A 74 3.82 -6.70 6.54
C LEU A 74 5.34 -6.54 6.53
N ASP A 75 6.01 -7.11 5.53
CA ASP A 75 7.37 -6.68 5.19
C ASP A 75 7.34 -5.33 4.44
N PHE A 76 8.50 -4.86 4.00
CA PHE A 76 8.58 -3.57 3.30
C PHE A 76 7.85 -3.56 1.95
N GLU A 77 7.93 -4.62 1.16
CA GLU A 77 7.27 -4.66 -0.15
C GLU A 77 5.76 -4.68 0.01
N GLU A 78 5.27 -5.46 0.97
CA GLU A 78 3.86 -5.53 1.31
C GLU A 78 3.34 -4.21 1.90
N PHE A 79 4.15 -3.53 2.71
CA PHE A 79 3.83 -2.19 3.18
C PHE A 79 3.73 -1.19 2.02
N CYS A 80 4.67 -1.19 1.08
CA CYS A 80 4.62 -0.31 -0.08
C CYS A 80 3.34 -0.55 -0.90
N ALA A 81 2.99 -1.81 -1.16
CA ALA A 81 1.76 -2.16 -1.88
C ALA A 81 0.49 -1.70 -1.15
N ALA A 82 0.49 -1.75 0.19
CA ALA A 82 -0.62 -1.26 1.01
C ALA A 82 -0.67 0.27 1.16
N ALA A 83 0.47 0.96 0.98
CA ALA A 83 0.59 2.40 1.19
C ALA A 83 0.36 3.23 -0.08
N ILE A 84 0.47 2.63 -1.27
CA ILE A 84 0.18 3.32 -2.53
C ILE A 84 -1.33 3.50 -2.74
N SER A 85 -1.71 4.59 -3.41
CA SER A 85 -3.05 4.80 -3.94
C SER A 85 -2.98 4.85 -5.46
N VAL A 86 -3.75 3.99 -6.13
CA VAL A 86 -3.77 3.95 -7.60
C VAL A 86 -4.33 5.26 -8.15
N HIS A 87 -5.33 5.83 -7.48
CA HIS A 87 -5.86 7.14 -7.83
C HIS A 87 -4.78 8.24 -7.84
N GLN A 88 -3.92 8.29 -6.82
CA GLN A 88 -2.84 9.28 -6.75
C GLN A 88 -1.77 9.03 -7.82
N LEU A 89 -1.45 7.78 -8.11
CA LEU A 89 -0.50 7.41 -9.15
C LEU A 89 -1.04 7.73 -10.56
N GLU A 90 -2.33 7.53 -10.80
CA GLU A 90 -2.99 7.81 -12.09
C GLU A 90 -3.01 9.31 -12.41
N GLY A 91 -3.03 10.17 -11.39
CA GLY A 91 -2.91 11.61 -11.55
C GLY A 91 -1.50 12.09 -11.95
N MET A 92 -0.50 11.21 -12.04
CA MET A 92 0.85 11.56 -12.44
C MET A 92 1.04 11.44 -13.97
N ASP A 93 1.86 12.31 -14.54
CA ASP A 93 2.23 12.26 -15.97
C ASP A 93 2.93 10.94 -16.38
N THR A 94 3.43 10.17 -15.40
CA THR A 94 4.14 8.90 -15.61
C THR A 94 3.28 7.65 -15.41
N TRP A 95 1.97 7.79 -15.18
CA TRP A 95 1.07 6.67 -14.87
C TRP A 95 1.17 5.51 -15.87
N GLU A 96 1.07 5.79 -17.17
CA GLU A 96 1.10 4.76 -18.21
C GLU A 96 2.40 3.95 -18.18
N GLN A 97 3.53 4.62 -17.93
CA GLN A 97 4.84 3.98 -17.79
C GLN A 97 4.88 3.07 -16.56
N HIS A 98 4.38 3.54 -15.42
CA HIS A 98 4.30 2.75 -14.19
C HIS A 98 3.41 1.52 -14.37
N ALA A 99 2.21 1.69 -14.89
CA ALA A 99 1.24 0.62 -15.04
C ALA A 99 1.69 -0.43 -16.08
N ARG A 100 2.29 -0.02 -17.21
CA ARG A 100 2.87 -0.96 -18.19
C ARG A 100 4.01 -1.77 -17.60
N ARG A 101 4.95 -1.11 -16.91
CA ARG A 101 6.08 -1.81 -16.26
C ARG A 101 5.60 -2.74 -15.15
N ALA A 102 4.55 -2.37 -14.42
CA ALA A 102 3.94 -3.22 -13.41
C ALA A 102 3.37 -4.49 -14.03
N TYR A 103 2.68 -4.35 -15.17
CA TYR A 103 2.15 -5.49 -15.92
C TYR A 103 3.27 -6.42 -16.41
N GLU A 104 4.33 -5.88 -17.01
CA GLU A 104 5.50 -6.65 -17.45
C GLU A 104 6.14 -7.45 -16.29
N LEU A 105 6.28 -6.82 -15.12
CA LEU A 105 6.79 -7.48 -13.91
C LEU A 105 5.84 -8.58 -13.43
N PHE A 106 4.53 -8.29 -13.43
CA PHE A 106 3.51 -9.24 -13.00
C PHE A 106 3.46 -10.48 -13.88
N GLU A 107 3.56 -10.32 -15.21
CA GLU A 107 3.65 -11.44 -16.16
C GLU A 107 4.96 -12.21 -16.01
N LYS A 108 6.09 -11.50 -15.84
CA LYS A 108 7.41 -12.11 -15.68
C LYS A 108 7.49 -13.00 -14.43
N ASP A 109 6.77 -12.64 -13.38
CA ASP A 109 6.64 -13.46 -12.17
C ASP A 109 5.78 -14.72 -12.38
N GLY A 110 5.31 -14.98 -13.60
CA GLY A 110 4.55 -16.18 -13.98
C GLY A 110 3.09 -16.13 -13.54
N ASN A 111 2.59 -14.94 -13.17
CA ASN A 111 1.20 -14.79 -12.79
C ASN A 111 0.30 -14.89 -14.03
N ARG A 112 -0.87 -15.51 -13.87
CA ARG A 112 -1.92 -15.50 -14.90
C ARG A 112 -2.37 -14.06 -15.17
N PRO A 113 -2.84 -13.72 -16.38
CA PRO A 113 -3.39 -12.40 -16.68
C PRO A 113 -4.44 -12.00 -15.64
N ILE A 114 -4.33 -10.77 -15.15
CA ILE A 114 -5.26 -10.22 -14.16
C ILE A 114 -6.48 -9.64 -14.88
N MET A 115 -7.68 -10.04 -14.45
CA MET A 115 -8.92 -9.48 -14.98
C MET A 115 -9.26 -8.16 -14.29
N ILE A 116 -9.84 -7.21 -15.02
CA ILE A 116 -10.23 -5.89 -14.49
C ILE A 116 -11.20 -6.07 -13.31
N GLU A 117 -12.11 -7.03 -13.41
CA GLU A 117 -13.09 -7.36 -12.38
C GLU A 117 -12.43 -7.82 -11.08
N GLU A 118 -11.29 -8.51 -11.16
CA GLU A 118 -10.52 -8.94 -9.98
C GLU A 118 -9.91 -7.74 -9.25
N LEU A 119 -9.43 -6.73 -10.00
CA LEU A 119 -8.92 -5.48 -9.43
C LEU A 119 -10.05 -4.64 -8.82
N ALA A 120 -11.12 -4.45 -9.57
CA ALA A 120 -12.30 -3.70 -9.14
C ALA A 120 -12.96 -4.31 -7.89
N SER A 121 -12.90 -5.64 -7.70
CA SER A 121 -13.49 -6.30 -6.53
C SER A 121 -12.81 -5.92 -5.20
N VAL A 122 -11.52 -5.57 -5.22
CA VAL A 122 -10.74 -5.30 -4.00
C VAL A 122 -10.61 -3.80 -3.74
N THR A 123 -10.63 -3.00 -4.79
CA THR A 123 -10.61 -1.55 -4.69
C THR A 123 -11.73 -0.97 -5.58
N PRO A 124 -13.01 -1.10 -5.17
CA PRO A 124 -14.14 -0.66 -6.00
C PRO A 124 -14.09 0.83 -6.35
N HIS A 125 -13.58 1.65 -5.44
CA HIS A 125 -13.39 3.08 -5.67
C HIS A 125 -12.32 3.38 -6.74
N GLU A 126 -11.42 2.44 -7.00
CA GLU A 126 -10.36 2.58 -8.01
C GLU A 126 -10.72 1.91 -9.35
N ALA A 127 -11.86 1.21 -9.42
CA ALA A 127 -12.33 0.52 -10.61
C ALA A 127 -12.32 1.40 -11.89
N PRO A 128 -12.78 2.66 -11.87
CA PRO A 128 -12.77 3.51 -13.07
C PRO A 128 -11.37 3.70 -13.69
N PHE A 129 -10.34 3.73 -12.86
CA PHE A 129 -8.95 3.90 -13.29
C PHE A 129 -8.40 2.64 -13.97
N PHE A 130 -8.77 1.46 -13.45
CA PHE A 130 -8.42 0.20 -14.08
C PHE A 130 -9.12 0.03 -15.42
N TYR A 131 -10.42 0.34 -15.52
CA TYR A 131 -11.12 0.28 -16.81
C TYR A 131 -10.44 1.16 -17.86
N LYS A 132 -10.14 2.43 -17.52
CA LYS A 132 -9.43 3.34 -18.42
C LYS A 132 -8.06 2.80 -18.87
N PHE A 133 -7.30 2.16 -17.98
CA PHE A 133 -6.00 1.60 -18.31
C PHE A 133 -6.06 0.36 -19.22
N PHE A 134 -7.02 -0.54 -19.01
CA PHE A 134 -7.08 -1.80 -19.76
C PHE A 134 -7.91 -1.71 -21.06
N THR A 135 -8.68 -0.64 -21.29
CA THR A 135 -9.48 -0.46 -22.51
C THR A 135 -8.90 0.52 -23.53
N THR A 136 -7.77 1.15 -23.22
CA THR A 136 -7.09 2.15 -24.09
C THR A 136 -5.73 1.62 -24.53
#